data_AF-A0A8T2IBJ5-F1
#
_entry.id   AF-A0A8T2IBJ5-F1
#
_cell.length_a   1.000
_cell.length_b   1.000
_cell.length_c   1.000
_cell.angle_alpha   90.00
_cell.angle_beta   90.00
_cell.angle_gamma   90.00
#
_symmetry.space_group_name_H-M   'P 1'
#
loop_
_entity.id
_entity.type
_entity.pdbx_description
1 polymer ?
#
loop_
_entity_poly.entity_id
_entity_poly.type
_entity_poly.pdbx_seq_one_letter_code
_entity_poly.pdbx_strand_id
1 'polypeptide(L)'
;MELDPQPHRLYNGAFSAFLPSGFQDVRYHFNDVASSNDAESQSEVLSVSPLPLAQLTLTDCSSAWVLNGHQLVAKFNEEAQNTVNIHMALFRLPQHSTDLLVTFNDPVVINPSSSSAVGGASVTSPWTIEDFNRVLCSLQLHNPSIFG
;
A
#
# COMPACT_ATOMS: atom_id res chain seq x y z
N MET A 1 -17.74 -1.96 25.92
CA MET A 1 -18.15 -3.24 25.31
C MET A 1 -17.02 -3.60 24.36
N GLU A 2 -16.10 -4.43 24.84
CA GLU A 2 -14.91 -4.81 24.07
C GLU A 2 -15.37 -5.83 23.01
N LEU A 3 -15.16 -5.53 21.73
CA LEU A 3 -15.50 -6.45 20.65
C LEU A 3 -14.65 -7.71 20.82
N ASP A 4 -15.29 -8.88 20.88
CA ASP A 4 -14.57 -10.16 20.92
C ASP A 4 -13.57 -10.21 19.76
N PRO A 5 -12.29 -10.54 20.02
CA PRO A 5 -11.27 -10.53 18.99
C PRO A 5 -11.67 -11.51 17.87
N GLN A 6 -11.81 -11.00 16.64
CA GLN A 6 -12.14 -11.84 15.50
C GLN A 6 -10.86 -12.43 14.89
N PRO A 7 -10.81 -13.74 14.61
CA PRO A 7 -9.65 -14.37 13.99
C PRO A 7 -9.50 -13.85 12.55
N HIS A 8 -8.31 -13.36 12.23
CA HIS A 8 -8.01 -12.84 10.90
C HIS A 8 -7.77 -14.00 9.94
N ARG A 9 -8.45 -13.97 8.80
CA ARG A 9 -8.27 -14.97 7.74
C ARG A 9 -7.00 -14.66 6.96
N LEU A 10 -6.09 -15.63 6.92
CA LEU A 10 -4.84 -15.58 6.18
C LEU A 10 -4.94 -16.53 4.99
N TYR A 11 -4.28 -16.19 3.88
CA TYR A 11 -4.20 -17.02 2.67
C TYR A 11 -5.57 -17.50 2.14
N ASN A 12 -6.47 -16.56 1.75
CA ASN A 12 -7.84 -16.86 1.30
C ASN A 12 -8.66 -17.71 2.28
N GLY A 13 -8.36 -17.63 3.57
CA GLY A 13 -9.07 -18.38 4.61
C GLY A 13 -8.57 -19.81 4.80
N ALA A 14 -7.44 -20.19 4.19
CA ALA A 14 -6.78 -21.45 4.48
C ALA A 14 -6.30 -21.51 5.94
N PHE A 15 -6.00 -20.36 6.55
CA PHE A 15 -5.61 -20.25 7.95
C PHE A 15 -6.37 -19.12 8.62
N SER A 16 -6.58 -19.23 9.94
CA SER A 16 -7.05 -18.12 10.76
C SER A 16 -6.23 -18.03 12.05
N ALA A 17 -5.96 -16.80 12.48
CA ALA A 17 -5.20 -16.54 13.70
C ALA A 17 -5.77 -15.34 14.46
N PHE A 18 -5.72 -15.41 15.78
CA PHE A 18 -5.93 -14.24 16.62
C PHE A 18 -4.66 -13.42 16.59
N LEU A 19 -4.70 -12.35 15.80
CA LEU A 19 -3.62 -11.37 15.79
C LEU A 19 -3.79 -10.47 17.02
N PRO A 20 -2.70 -10.05 17.67
CA PRO A 20 -2.78 -9.07 18.76
C PRO A 20 -3.57 -7.84 18.31
N SER A 21 -4.30 -7.22 19.23
CA SER A 21 -4.95 -5.93 18.99
C SER A 21 -3.91 -4.93 18.47
N GLY A 22 -4.17 -4.33 17.30
CA GLY A 22 -3.23 -3.42 16.63
C GLY A 22 -2.22 -4.08 15.67
N PHE A 23 -2.35 -5.37 15.34
CA PHE A 23 -1.55 -5.95 14.28
C PHE A 23 -1.98 -5.39 12.91
N GLN A 24 -1.27 -4.37 12.43
CA GLN A 24 -1.53 -3.70 11.16
C GLN A 24 -0.65 -4.29 10.06
N ASP A 25 -1.14 -5.32 9.35
CA ASP A 25 -0.45 -5.80 8.15
C ASP A 25 -0.59 -4.79 6.99
N VAL A 26 0.05 -5.06 5.86
CA VAL A 26 0.01 -4.16 4.70
C VAL A 26 -1.42 -3.91 4.18
N ARG A 27 -2.40 -4.78 4.48
CA ARG A 27 -3.81 -4.57 4.09
C ARG A 27 -4.48 -3.52 4.95
N TYR A 28 -4.15 -3.46 6.24
CA TYR A 28 -4.65 -2.39 7.10
C TYR A 28 -4.25 -1.02 6.56
N HIS A 29 -2.96 -0.84 6.24
CA HIS A 29 -2.44 0.39 5.64
C HIS A 29 -3.06 0.69 4.27
N PHE A 30 -3.28 -0.35 3.44
CA PHE A 30 -3.99 -0.18 2.17
C PHE A 30 -5.42 0.31 2.35
N ASN A 31 -6.15 -0.22 3.34
CA ASN A 31 -7.51 0.22 3.64
C ASN A 31 -7.55 1.64 4.21
N ASP A 32 -6.57 2.03 5.01
CA ASP A 32 -6.44 3.39 5.54
C ASP A 32 -6.21 4.41 4.41
N VAL A 33 -5.38 4.05 3.43
CA VAL A 33 -5.22 4.83 2.19
C VAL A 33 -6.52 4.87 1.38
N ALA A 34 -7.27 3.77 1.30
CA ALA A 34 -8.58 3.74 0.63
C ALA A 34 -9.59 4.67 1.30
N SER A 35 -9.61 4.70 2.65
CA SER A 35 -10.45 5.58 3.46
C SER A 35 -10.16 7.05 3.17
N SER A 36 -8.88 7.41 3.13
CA SER A 36 -8.44 8.77 2.78
C SER A 36 -8.85 9.20 1.36
N ASN A 37 -9.14 8.23 0.48
CA ASN A 37 -9.56 8.46 -0.90
C ASN A 37 -11.08 8.26 -1.12
N ASP A 38 -11.87 8.08 -0.06
CA ASP A 38 -13.31 7.73 -0.13
C ASP A 38 -13.58 6.48 -1.01
N ALA A 39 -12.62 5.57 -1.09
CA ALA A 39 -12.61 4.42 -2.01
C ALA A 39 -12.71 3.06 -1.31
N GLU A 40 -13.07 3.02 -0.02
CA GLU A 40 -13.08 1.80 0.81
C GLU A 40 -13.95 0.70 0.19
N SER A 41 -15.17 1.06 -0.19
CA SER A 41 -16.16 0.16 -0.81
C SER A 41 -15.82 -0.21 -2.25
N GLN A 42 -14.82 0.45 -2.84
CA GLN A 42 -14.40 0.27 -4.23
C GLN A 42 -12.89 0.02 -4.33
N SER A 43 -12.36 -0.70 -3.34
CA SER A 43 -10.96 -1.10 -3.28
C SER A 43 -10.84 -2.63 -3.34
N GLU A 44 -9.85 -3.11 -4.09
CA GLU A 44 -9.57 -4.54 -4.21
C GLU A 44 -8.08 -4.80 -4.05
N VAL A 45 -7.74 -5.80 -3.22
CA VAL A 45 -6.38 -6.31 -3.07
C VAL A 45 -6.15 -7.41 -4.11
N LEU A 46 -5.25 -7.17 -5.06
CA LEU A 46 -4.93 -8.11 -6.14
C LEU A 46 -3.89 -9.15 -5.70
N SER A 47 -2.87 -8.70 -4.96
CA SER A 47 -1.83 -9.60 -4.46
C SER A 47 -1.17 -9.05 -3.20
N VAL A 48 -0.70 -9.97 -2.36
CA VAL A 48 0.16 -9.67 -1.21
C VAL A 48 1.27 -10.71 -1.17
N SER A 49 2.51 -10.25 -1.10
CA SER A 49 3.68 -11.13 -1.10
C SER A 49 4.77 -10.60 -0.18
N PRO A 50 5.55 -11.48 0.48
CA PRO A 50 6.68 -11.05 1.28
C PRO A 50 7.81 -10.54 0.38
N LEU A 51 8.48 -9.47 0.80
CA LEU A 51 9.72 -8.99 0.17
C LEU A 51 10.90 -9.59 0.94
N PRO A 52 11.72 -10.45 0.33
CA PRO A 52 12.79 -11.15 1.05
C PRO A 52 13.80 -10.16 1.63
N LEU A 53 14.06 -10.23 2.94
CA LEU A 53 15.01 -9.35 3.62
C LEU A 53 16.41 -9.39 2.99
N ALA A 54 16.81 -10.54 2.43
CA ALA A 54 18.08 -10.70 1.72
C ALA A 54 18.23 -9.82 0.45
N GLN A 55 17.12 -9.28 -0.08
CA GLN A 55 17.11 -8.37 -1.22
C GLN A 55 17.15 -6.89 -0.79
N LEU A 56 16.99 -6.61 0.51
CA LEU A 56 16.91 -5.25 1.03
C LEU A 56 18.26 -4.71 1.42
N THR A 57 18.48 -3.42 1.14
CA THR A 57 19.62 -2.71 1.73
C THR A 57 19.29 -2.13 3.11
N LEU A 58 18.01 -1.97 3.44
CA LEU A 58 17.53 -1.60 4.78
C LEU A 58 17.64 -2.80 5.74
N THR A 59 18.81 -3.01 6.32
CA THR A 59 19.12 -4.15 7.21
C THR A 59 18.38 -4.13 8.54
N ASP A 60 17.91 -2.95 8.93
CA ASP A 60 17.19 -2.68 10.17
C ASP A 60 15.72 -3.16 10.14
N CYS A 61 15.30 -3.77 9.04
CA CYS A 61 13.94 -4.23 8.84
C CYS A 61 13.71 -5.65 9.37
N SER A 62 12.66 -5.85 10.18
CA SER A 62 12.29 -7.18 10.70
C SER A 62 11.40 -7.98 9.76
N SER A 63 10.63 -7.28 8.91
CA SER A 63 9.77 -7.89 7.89
C SER A 63 9.40 -6.84 6.85
N ALA A 64 9.30 -7.26 5.59
CA ALA A 64 8.85 -6.42 4.50
C ALA A 64 7.80 -7.15 3.64
N TRP A 65 6.78 -6.41 3.21
CA TRP A 65 5.67 -6.93 2.42
C TRP A 65 5.33 -5.99 1.29
N VAL A 66 4.96 -6.54 0.15
CA VAL A 66 4.40 -5.82 -0.98
C VAL A 66 2.94 -6.21 -1.17
N LEU A 67 2.09 -5.21 -1.34
CA LEU A 67 0.69 -5.34 -1.72
C LEU A 67 0.48 -4.60 -3.04
N ASN A 68 -0.21 -5.24 -3.97
CA ASN A 68 -0.74 -4.59 -5.16
C ASN A 68 -2.26 -4.64 -5.10
N GLY A 69 -2.90 -3.51 -5.30
CA GLY A 69 -4.35 -3.39 -5.31
C GLY A 69 -4.79 -2.30 -6.28
N HIS A 70 -6.09 -2.13 -6.44
CA HIS A 70 -6.64 -0.98 -7.14
C HIS A 70 -7.76 -0.35 -6.33
N GLN A 71 -7.99 0.92 -6.60
CA GLN A 71 -9.06 1.72 -6.00
C GLN A 71 -9.80 2.45 -7.13
N LEU A 72 -11.13 2.48 -7.06
CA LEU A 72 -11.92 3.38 -7.88
C LEU A 72 -12.11 4.67 -7.08
N VAL A 73 -11.51 5.75 -7.57
CA VAL A 73 -11.47 7.04 -6.88
C VAL A 73 -12.28 8.05 -7.68
N ALA A 74 -13.37 8.54 -7.09
CA ALA A 74 -14.09 9.71 -7.59
C ALA A 74 -13.43 10.98 -7.03
N LYS A 75 -13.14 11.96 -7.89
CA LYS A 75 -12.71 13.29 -7.41
C LYS A 75 -13.94 14.18 -7.24
N PHE A 76 -13.95 15.00 -6.19
CA PHE A 76 -14.94 16.08 -5.98
C PHE A 76 -16.42 15.65 -6.03
N ASN A 77 -16.74 14.42 -5.61
CA ASN A 77 -18.10 13.89 -5.62
C ASN A 77 -18.71 13.82 -7.03
N GLU A 78 -17.87 13.69 -8.06
CA GLU A 78 -18.30 13.42 -9.44
C GLU A 78 -18.63 11.92 -9.60
N GLU A 79 -19.63 11.57 -10.43
CA GLU A 79 -19.94 10.17 -10.81
C GLU A 79 -18.77 9.50 -11.59
N ALA A 80 -17.81 10.30 -12.06
CA ALA A 80 -16.69 9.86 -12.87
C ALA A 80 -15.58 9.24 -11.99
N GLN A 81 -15.60 7.91 -11.88
CA GLN A 81 -14.59 7.14 -11.14
C GLN A 81 -13.35 6.87 -12.00
N ASN A 82 -12.17 7.10 -11.42
CA ASN A 82 -10.89 6.75 -12.03
C ASN A 82 -10.35 5.48 -11.37
N THR A 83 -9.80 4.55 -12.17
CA THR A 83 -9.12 3.38 -11.63
C THR A 83 -7.66 3.71 -11.41
N VAL A 84 -7.21 3.58 -10.16
CA VAL A 84 -5.82 3.77 -9.76
C VAL A 84 -5.30 2.45 -9.19
N ASN A 85 -4.27 1.89 -9.81
CA ASN A 85 -3.47 0.85 -9.20
C ASN A 85 -2.61 1.46 -8.10
N ILE A 86 -2.52 0.77 -6.97
CA ILE A 86 -1.68 1.16 -5.84
C ILE A 86 -0.73 0.00 -5.57
N HIS A 87 0.55 0.29 -5.70
CA HIS A 87 1.65 -0.58 -5.32
C HIS A 87 2.18 -0.09 -3.99
N MET A 88 2.06 -0.90 -2.95
CA MET A 88 2.36 -0.54 -1.58
C MET A 88 3.41 -1.49 -1.01
N ALA A 89 4.42 -0.96 -0.35
CA ALA A 89 5.36 -1.74 0.43
C ALA A 89 5.35 -1.28 1.89
N LEU A 90 5.33 -2.25 2.80
CA LEU A 90 5.41 -2.05 4.24
C LEU A 90 6.74 -2.61 4.74
N PHE A 91 7.56 -1.78 5.38
CA PHE A 91 8.77 -2.17 6.08
C PHE A 91 8.59 -1.93 7.57
N ARG A 92 8.83 -2.95 8.40
CA ARG A 92 8.70 -2.81 9.86
C ARG A 92 10.06 -2.63 10.53
N LEU A 93 10.18 -1.57 11.33
CA LEU A 93 11.38 -1.24 12.12
C LEU A 93 10.99 -1.24 13.62
N PRO A 94 10.83 -2.41 14.26
CA PRO A 94 10.33 -2.52 15.63
C PRO A 94 11.23 -1.84 16.67
N GLN A 95 12.55 -1.76 16.43
CA GLN A 95 13.51 -1.04 17.26
C GLN A 95 13.25 0.48 17.31
N HIS A 96 12.49 1.00 16.34
CA HIS A 96 12.05 2.40 16.27
C HIS A 96 10.54 2.52 16.47
N SER A 97 9.84 1.44 16.82
CA SER A 97 8.36 1.37 16.90
C SER A 97 7.67 2.00 15.67
N THR A 98 8.26 1.81 14.49
CA THR A 98 7.87 2.52 13.27
C THR A 98 7.59 1.53 12.13
N ASP A 99 6.52 1.81 11.40
CA ASP A 99 6.22 1.23 10.09
C ASP A 99 6.54 2.26 9.00
N LEU A 100 7.33 1.86 8.00
CA LEU A 100 7.62 2.67 6.82
C LEU A 100 6.79 2.16 5.65
N LEU A 101 5.98 3.05 5.09
CA LEU A 101 5.11 2.78 3.96
C LEU A 101 5.65 3.46 2.69
N VAL A 102 5.81 2.70 1.61
CA VAL A 102 6.13 3.24 0.27
C VAL A 102 4.96 2.96 -0.65
N THR A 103 4.41 3.99 -1.27
CA THR A 103 3.28 3.86 -2.22
C THR A 103 3.62 4.44 -3.59
N PHE A 104 3.30 3.67 -4.62
CA PHE A 104 3.39 4.06 -6.02
C PHE A 104 1.98 4.00 -6.61
N ASN A 105 1.45 5.15 -7.01
CA ASN A 105 0.12 5.27 -7.59
C ASN A 105 0.24 5.27 -9.12
N ASP A 106 -0.46 4.34 -9.77
CA ASP A 106 -0.50 4.16 -11.22
C ASP A 106 -1.94 4.37 -11.72
N PRO A 107 -2.28 5.56 -12.25
CA PRO A 107 -3.59 5.83 -12.84
C PRO A 107 -3.78 5.04 -14.14
N VAL A 108 -4.66 4.05 -14.15
CA VAL A 108 -4.87 3.14 -15.29
C VAL A 108 -5.98 3.64 -16.21
N VAL A 109 -7.09 4.08 -15.62
CA VAL A 109 -8.26 4.56 -16.36
C VAL A 109 -8.66 5.90 -15.80
N ILE A 110 -8.48 6.95 -16.61
CA ILE A 110 -9.02 8.28 -16.33
C ILE A 110 -10.36 8.37 -17.06
N ASN A 111 -11.44 8.54 -16.31
CA ASN A 111 -12.75 8.71 -16.89
C ASN A 111 -12.76 10.01 -17.74
N PRO A 112 -13.18 9.98 -19.02
CA PRO A 112 -13.19 11.16 -19.89
C PRO A 112 -14.03 12.33 -19.36
N SER A 113 -15.05 12.01 -18.56
CA SER A 113 -15.92 12.99 -17.92
C SER A 113 -15.37 13.48 -16.58
N SER A 114 -14.23 12.94 -16.11
CA SER A 114 -13.59 13.42 -14.88
C SER A 114 -12.85 14.72 -15.13
N SER A 115 -12.80 15.57 -14.11
CA SER A 115 -11.93 16.75 -14.08
C SER A 115 -10.44 16.44 -14.31
N SER A 116 -10.01 15.18 -14.19
CA SER A 116 -8.64 14.73 -14.48
C SER A 116 -8.37 14.49 -15.98
N ALA A 117 -9.40 14.43 -16.83
CA ALA A 117 -9.25 14.21 -18.27
C ALA A 117 -8.64 15.41 -19.01
N VAL A 118 -8.84 16.64 -18.51
CA VAL A 118 -8.40 17.88 -19.18
C VAL A 118 -6.93 18.22 -18.88
N GLY A 119 -6.34 17.58 -17.86
CA GLY A 119 -4.96 17.79 -17.41
C GLY A 119 -4.09 16.54 -17.43
N GLY A 120 -4.58 15.44 -18.01
CA GLY A 120 -3.83 14.19 -18.20
C GLY A 120 -2.70 14.37 -19.20
N ALA A 121 -1.66 15.12 -18.81
CA ALA A 121 -0.40 15.14 -19.50
C ALA A 121 0.04 13.69 -19.64
N SER A 122 0.07 13.20 -20.87
CA SER A 122 0.70 11.93 -21.24
C SER A 122 2.08 11.94 -20.62
N VAL A 123 2.26 11.19 -19.52
CA VAL A 123 3.53 11.10 -18.82
C VAL A 123 4.49 10.53 -19.86
N THR A 124 5.44 11.33 -20.33
CA THR A 124 6.27 11.02 -21.51
C THR A 124 7.12 9.76 -21.32
N SER A 125 7.22 9.27 -20.09
CA SER A 125 7.65 7.91 -19.74
C SER A 125 7.02 7.53 -18.39
N PRO A 126 6.02 6.64 -18.33
CA PRO A 126 5.52 6.13 -17.06
C PRO A 126 6.62 5.33 -16.35
N TRP A 127 6.59 5.33 -15.02
CA TRP A 127 7.44 4.47 -14.22
C TRP A 127 7.02 3.01 -14.39
N THR A 128 7.92 2.08 -14.10
CA THR A 128 7.70 0.63 -14.23
C THR A 128 7.70 -0.08 -12.88
N ILE A 129 7.15 -1.30 -12.84
CA ILE A 129 7.23 -2.15 -11.63
C ILE A 129 8.69 -2.40 -11.24
N GLU A 130 9.61 -2.45 -12.20
CA GLU A 130 11.05 -2.54 -11.95
C GLU A 130 11.58 -1.30 -11.22
N ASP A 131 11.10 -0.09 -11.52
CA ASP A 131 11.48 1.12 -10.80
C ASP A 131 10.98 1.09 -9.35
N PHE A 132 9.75 0.64 -9.13
CA PHE A 132 9.21 0.42 -7.80
C PHE A 132 10.08 -0.55 -7.00
N ASN A 133 10.34 -1.75 -7.54
CA ASN A 133 11.20 -2.74 -6.90
C ASN A 133 12.62 -2.22 -6.64
N ARG A 134 13.18 -1.44 -7.57
CA ARG A 134 14.49 -0.81 -7.38
C ARG A 134 14.49 0.14 -6.18
N VAL A 135 13.46 0.97 -6.04
CA VAL A 135 13.32 1.85 -4.87
C VAL A 135 13.26 1.02 -3.59
N LEU A 136 12.41 -0.01 -3.54
CA LEU A 136 12.28 -0.86 -2.36
C LEU A 136 13.60 -1.52 -1.93
N CYS A 137 14.35 -2.08 -2.87
CA CYS A 137 15.59 -2.79 -2.57
C CYS A 137 16.77 -1.84 -2.26
N SER A 138 16.74 -0.62 -2.79
CA SER A 138 17.80 0.40 -2.62
C SER A 138 17.61 1.31 -1.41
N LEU A 139 16.44 1.28 -0.75
CA LEU A 139 16.15 2.13 0.39
C LEU A 139 17.12 1.84 1.56
N GLN A 140 17.69 2.90 2.15
CA GLN A 140 18.66 2.81 3.23
C GLN A 140 18.34 3.82 4.33
N LEU A 141 18.55 3.40 5.58
CA LEU A 141 18.54 4.28 6.74
C LEU A 141 19.97 4.74 7.03
N HIS A 142 20.32 5.96 6.61
CA HIS A 142 21.66 6.50 6.85
C HIS A 142 21.84 7.09 8.25
N ASN A 143 20.77 7.65 8.82
CA ASN A 143 20.81 8.26 10.14
C ASN A 143 19.58 7.83 10.97
N PRO A 144 19.74 6.86 11.90
CA PRO A 144 18.68 6.41 12.78
C PRO A 144 18.15 7.48 13.75
N SER A 145 18.86 8.60 13.95
CA SER A 145 18.43 9.66 14.87
C SER A 145 17.14 10.37 14.44
N ILE A 146 16.62 10.10 13.24
CA ILE A 146 15.34 10.64 12.77
C ILE A 146 14.15 10.13 13.59
N PHE A 147 14.30 8.98 14.27
CA PHE A 147 13.23 8.37 15.07
C PHE A 147 13.20 8.85 16.53
N GLY A 148 14.11 9.74 16.93
CA GLY A 148 14.20 10.27 18.31
C GLY A 148 15.30 9.64 19.13
#